data_AF-A0A936Z3H3-F1
#
_entry.id   AF-A0A936Z3H3-F1
#
_cell.length_a   1.000
_cell.length_b   1.000
_cell.length_c   1.000
_cell.angle_alpha   90.00
_cell.angle_beta   90.00
_cell.angle_gamma   90.00
#
_symmetry.space_group_name_H-M   'P 1'
#
loop_
_entity.id
_entity.type
_entity.pdbx_description
1 polymer ?
#
loop_
_entity_poly.entity_id
_entity_poly.type
_entity_poly.pdbx_seq_one_letter_code
_entity_poly.pdbx_strand_id
1 'polypeptide(L)'
;MLFKRPFAALGAAIVLLLVGTTMPGSLKAEIEGQLWSAWPWSASAHFVMFAVIAAIPAYGAGRWWPARVLALAIGLALLTETLQSFVPGRHPLLRDGLIDLAGTATGLLATFVWARTLTSH
;
A
#
# COMPACT_ATOMS: atom_id res chain seq x y z
N MET A 1 10.58 -4.71 -24.09
CA MET A 1 10.89 -5.22 -22.73
C MET A 1 10.74 -4.18 -21.60
N LEU A 2 10.66 -2.87 -21.89
CA LEU A 2 10.60 -1.80 -20.87
C LEU A 2 9.34 -1.83 -19.98
N PHE A 3 8.19 -2.21 -20.53
CA PHE A 3 6.91 -2.29 -19.80
C PHE A 3 6.89 -3.36 -18.69
N LYS A 4 7.79 -4.36 -18.68
CA LYS A 4 7.75 -5.45 -17.69
C LYS A 4 8.19 -4.99 -16.29
N ARG A 5 9.02 -3.95 -16.18
CA ARG A 5 9.62 -3.52 -14.91
C ARG A 5 8.60 -2.88 -13.95
N PRO A 6 7.74 -1.93 -14.38
CA PRO A 6 6.71 -1.37 -13.48
C PRO A 6 5.72 -2.42 -12.98
N PHE A 7 5.28 -3.34 -13.84
CA PHE A 7 4.39 -4.43 -13.42
C PHE A 7 5.07 -5.42 -12.46
N ALA A 8 6.36 -5.72 -12.66
CA ALA A 8 7.12 -6.55 -11.72
C ALA A 8 7.26 -5.86 -10.36
N ALA A 9 7.54 -4.55 -10.33
CA ALA A 9 7.60 -3.77 -9.09
C ALA A 9 6.24 -3.73 -8.38
N LEU A 10 5.16 -3.51 -9.13
CA LEU A 10 3.79 -3.54 -8.59
C LEU A 10 3.47 -4.91 -8.00
N GLY A 11 3.75 -5.99 -8.73
CA GLY A 11 3.55 -7.36 -8.27
C GLY A 11 4.35 -7.66 -7.01
N ALA A 12 5.62 -7.24 -6.95
CA ALA A 12 6.46 -7.41 -5.76
C ALA A 12 5.91 -6.65 -4.55
N ALA A 13 5.47 -5.40 -4.73
CA ALA A 13 4.87 -4.60 -3.66
C ALA A 13 3.58 -5.24 -3.12
N ILE A 14 2.72 -5.75 -4.01
CA ILE A 14 1.50 -6.48 -3.63
C ILE A 14 1.86 -7.76 -2.88
N VAL A 15 2.83 -8.54 -3.34
CA VAL A 15 3.28 -9.75 -2.62
C VAL A 15 3.79 -9.40 -1.23
N LEU A 16 4.61 -8.36 -1.08
CA LEU A 16 5.09 -7.91 0.22
C LEU A 16 3.95 -7.47 1.14
N LEU A 17 2.97 -6.72 0.61
CA LEU A 17 1.76 -6.35 1.35
C LEU A 17 1.01 -7.58 1.85
N LEU A 18 0.79 -8.58 0.98
CA LEU A 18 0.06 -9.80 1.32
C LEU A 18 0.81 -10.67 2.34
N VAL A 19 2.14 -10.77 2.22
CA VAL A 19 2.97 -11.48 3.21
C VAL A 19 2.91 -10.79 4.57
N GLY A 20 3.03 -9.46 4.62
CA GLY A 20 2.88 -8.70 5.86
C GLY A 20 1.48 -8.81 6.47
N THR A 21 0.45 -8.83 5.62
CA THR A 21 -0.96 -8.95 6.04
C THR A 21 -1.27 -10.32 6.64
N THR A 22 -0.71 -11.38 6.05
CA THR A 22 -0.92 -12.78 6.49
C THR A 22 0.02 -13.21 7.62
N MET A 23 0.88 -12.31 8.09
CA MET A 23 1.78 -12.57 9.22
C MET A 23 1.01 -12.82 10.52
N PRO A 24 1.28 -13.94 11.23
CA PRO A 24 0.66 -14.24 12.52
C PRO A 24 0.80 -13.11 13.53
N GLY A 25 -0.23 -12.88 14.35
CA GLY A 25 -0.23 -11.79 15.33
C GLY A 25 0.94 -11.85 16.33
N SER A 26 1.37 -13.05 16.73
CA SER A 26 2.51 -13.25 17.64
C SER A 26 3.84 -12.82 17.04
N LEU A 27 4.13 -13.27 15.81
CA LEU A 27 5.35 -12.89 15.09
C LEU A 27 5.38 -11.38 14.82
N LYS A 28 4.24 -10.81 14.43
CA LYS A 28 4.11 -9.37 14.25
C LYS A 28 4.39 -8.61 15.55
N ALA A 29 3.81 -9.05 16.67
CA ALA A 29 4.03 -8.42 17.97
C ALA A 29 5.50 -8.56 18.44
N GLU A 30 6.16 -9.68 18.16
CA GLU A 30 7.58 -9.89 18.45
C GLU A 30 8.45 -8.89 17.67
N ILE A 31 8.20 -8.72 16.36
CA ILE A 31 8.90 -7.75 15.53
C ILE A 31 8.64 -6.31 16.02
N GLU A 32 7.38 -5.95 16.26
CA GLU A 32 7.02 -4.62 16.77
C GLU A 32 7.65 -4.35 18.17
N GLY A 33 7.80 -5.38 19.00
CA GLY A 33 8.43 -5.31 20.31
C GLY A 33 9.93 -5.03 20.29
N GLN A 34 10.61 -5.28 19.17
CA GLN A 34 12.02 -4.91 18.95
C GLN A 34 12.19 -3.47 18.45
N LEU A 35 11.09 -2.83 18.05
CA LEU A 35 11.09 -1.48 17.52
C LEU A 35 10.66 -0.47 18.61
N TRP A 36 10.69 0.81 18.25
CA TRP A 36 10.24 1.85 19.17
C TRP A 36 8.73 1.72 19.44
N SER A 37 8.38 1.33 20.67
CA SER A 37 7.01 0.97 21.05
C SER A 37 5.98 2.10 20.99
N ALA A 38 6.42 3.37 20.97
CA ALA A 38 5.53 4.52 20.87
C ALA A 38 4.97 4.74 19.45
N TRP A 39 5.50 4.04 18.45
CA TRP A 39 5.14 4.24 17.05
C TRP A 39 4.25 3.13 16.50
N PRO A 40 3.18 3.45 15.73
CA PRO A 40 2.28 2.45 15.17
C PRO A 40 2.87 1.82 13.89
N TRP A 41 3.84 0.93 14.03
CA TRP A 41 4.63 0.37 12.93
C TRP A 41 3.79 -0.32 11.86
N SER A 42 2.87 -1.22 12.21
CA SER A 42 2.02 -1.89 11.23
C SER A 42 1.15 -0.93 10.42
N ALA A 43 0.53 0.06 11.07
CA ALA A 43 -0.26 1.08 10.37
C ALA A 43 0.62 1.90 9.42
N SER A 44 1.83 2.26 9.86
CA SER A 44 2.79 3.02 9.06
C SER A 44 3.29 2.23 7.85
N ALA A 45 3.56 0.93 8.02
CA ALA A 45 3.99 0.05 6.94
C ALA A 45 2.91 -0.07 5.86
N HIS A 46 1.65 -0.23 6.27
CA HIS A 46 0.49 -0.23 5.39
C HIS A 46 0.34 1.10 4.62
N PHE A 47 0.35 2.22 5.33
CA PHE A 47 0.33 3.55 4.74
C PHE A 47 1.43 3.73 3.68
N VAL A 48 2.68 3.41 4.02
CA VAL A 48 3.83 3.52 3.11
C VAL A 48 3.68 2.59 1.92
N MET A 49 3.24 1.35 2.14
CA MET A 49 3.08 0.37 1.06
C MET A 49 2.02 0.81 0.05
N PHE A 50 0.87 1.30 0.51
CA PHE A 50 -0.17 1.83 -0.38
C PHE A 50 0.28 3.11 -1.11
N ALA A 51 1.07 3.97 -0.46
CA ALA A 51 1.68 5.12 -1.12
C ALA A 51 2.67 4.70 -2.23
N VAL A 52 3.52 3.69 -1.97
CA VAL A 52 4.44 3.13 -2.96
C VAL A 52 3.67 2.50 -4.13
N ILE A 53 2.68 1.65 -3.84
CA ILE A 53 1.84 1.00 -4.86
C ILE A 53 1.18 2.05 -5.77
N ALA A 54 0.68 3.15 -5.21
CA ALA A 54 0.06 4.23 -5.95
C ALA A 54 1.05 4.99 -6.86
N ALA A 55 2.32 5.10 -6.46
CA ALA A 55 3.35 5.82 -7.20
C ALA A 55 4.02 5.00 -8.33
N ILE A 56 3.82 3.69 -8.37
CA ILE A 56 4.41 2.84 -9.42
C ILE A 56 3.78 3.17 -10.78
N PRO A 57 4.56 3.42 -11.85
CA PRO A 57 4.04 3.81 -13.16
C PRO A 57 3.52 2.61 -13.98
N ALA A 58 2.69 1.76 -13.37
CA ALA A 58 2.07 0.58 -13.99
C ALA A 58 0.64 0.82 -14.51
N TYR A 59 0.04 1.97 -14.18
CA TYR A 59 -1.38 2.25 -14.43
C TYR A 59 -1.68 2.93 -15.79
N GLY A 60 -0.63 3.14 -16.60
CA GLY A 60 -0.69 3.92 -17.84
C GLY A 60 -0.81 5.42 -17.59
N ALA A 61 -1.00 6.18 -18.68
CA ALA A 61 -1.16 7.64 -18.65
C ALA A 61 -2.61 8.06 -18.96
N GLY A 62 -2.91 9.35 -18.75
CA GLY A 62 -4.18 9.98 -19.12
C GLY A 62 -5.18 10.08 -17.97
N ARG A 63 -6.30 10.80 -18.19
CA ARG A 63 -7.24 11.24 -17.12
C ARG A 63 -7.78 10.15 -16.18
N TRP A 64 -7.77 8.89 -16.60
CA TRP A 64 -8.29 7.75 -15.84
C TRP A 64 -7.24 7.08 -14.95
N TRP A 65 -5.97 7.46 -15.04
CA TRP A 65 -4.90 6.88 -14.24
C TRP A 65 -5.19 6.88 -12.72
N PRO A 66 -5.73 7.97 -12.11
CA PRO A 66 -5.98 7.99 -10.67
C PRO A 66 -7.12 7.04 -10.29
N ALA A 67 -8.13 6.92 -11.14
CA ALA A 67 -9.26 6.01 -10.92
C ALA A 67 -8.81 4.54 -10.91
N ARG A 68 -7.86 4.15 -11.77
CA ARG A 68 -7.28 2.79 -11.78
C ARG A 68 -6.50 2.50 -10.50
N VAL A 69 -5.71 3.48 -10.03
CA VAL A 69 -4.97 3.38 -8.77
C VAL A 69 -5.94 3.22 -7.59
N LEU A 70 -6.96 4.08 -7.52
CA LEU A 70 -7.97 4.02 -6.45
C LEU A 70 -8.76 2.71 -6.48
N ALA A 71 -9.14 2.22 -7.66
CA ALA A 71 -9.83 0.94 -7.79
C ALA A 71 -8.97 -0.23 -7.28
N LEU A 72 -7.68 -0.25 -7.63
CA LEU A 72 -6.76 -1.26 -7.10
C LEU A 72 -6.60 -1.13 -5.57
N ALA A 73 -6.40 0.10 -5.07
CA ALA A 73 -6.23 0.35 -3.64
C ALA A 73 -7.46 -0.09 -2.82
N ILE A 74 -8.67 0.24 -3.27
CA ILE A 74 -9.91 -0.22 -2.61
C ILE A 74 -9.98 -1.75 -2.62
N GLY A 75 -9.68 -2.38 -3.77
CA GLY A 75 -9.67 -3.83 -3.89
C GLY A 75 -8.65 -4.49 -2.94
N LEU A 76 -7.45 -3.91 -2.83
CA LEU A 76 -6.40 -4.39 -1.93
C LEU A 76 -6.78 -4.19 -0.46
N ALA A 77 -7.32 -3.02 -0.07
CA ALA A 77 -7.73 -2.76 1.31
C ALA A 77 -8.83 -3.73 1.77
N LEU A 78 -9.83 -3.99 0.90
CA LEU A 78 -10.87 -4.98 1.17
C LEU A 78 -10.30 -6.40 1.26
N LEU A 79 -9.37 -6.75 0.38
CA LEU A 79 -8.71 -8.05 0.38
C LEU A 79 -7.88 -8.24 1.65
N THR A 80 -7.08 -7.25 2.06
CA THR A 80 -6.21 -7.37 3.24
C THR A 80 -7.03 -7.47 4.52
N GLU A 81 -8.10 -6.68 4.66
CA GLU A 81 -9.04 -6.75 5.77
C GLU A 81 -9.72 -8.14 5.85
N THR A 82 -10.14 -8.67 4.70
CA THR A 82 -10.74 -10.01 4.61
C THR A 82 -9.73 -11.09 5.00
N LEU A 83 -8.50 -11.01 4.50
CA LEU A 83 -7.43 -11.97 4.82
C LEU A 83 -7.08 -11.95 6.31
N GLN A 84 -7.03 -10.77 6.93
CA GLN A 84 -6.77 -10.64 8.37
C GLN A 84 -7.80 -11.37 9.23
N SER A 85 -9.05 -11.51 8.76
CA SER A 85 -10.09 -12.26 9.47
C SER A 85 -9.75 -13.76 9.61
N PHE A 86 -8.83 -14.28 8.80
CA PHE A 86 -8.36 -15.66 8.87
C PHE A 86 -7.01 -15.80 9.58
N VAL A 87 -6.40 -14.71 10.04
CA VAL A 87 -5.08 -14.71 10.70
C VAL A 87 -5.26 -14.71 12.22
N PRO A 88 -4.74 -15.71 12.95
CA PRO A 88 -4.83 -15.75 14.40
C PRO A 88 -4.23 -14.50 15.06
N GLY A 89 -4.98 -13.90 16.00
CA GLY A 89 -4.55 -12.71 16.74
C GLY A 89 -4.62 -11.40 15.94
N ARG A 90 -5.31 -11.39 14.79
CA ARG A 90 -5.63 -10.18 14.02
C ARG A 90 -7.13 -9.93 14.03
N HIS A 91 -7.50 -8.65 13.99
CA HIS A 91 -8.88 -8.22 13.88
C HIS A 91 -8.98 -7.18 12.77
N PRO A 92 -9.92 -7.34 11.82
CA PRO A 92 -10.20 -6.31 10.82
C PRO A 92 -10.74 -5.06 11.53
N LEU A 93 -10.24 -3.89 11.14
CA LEU A 93 -10.72 -2.59 11.59
C LEU A 93 -10.90 -1.65 10.40
N LEU A 94 -12.10 -1.05 10.28
CA LEU A 94 -12.39 -0.05 9.23
C LEU A 94 -11.34 1.07 9.17
N ARG A 95 -10.78 1.46 10.32
CA ARG A 95 -9.70 2.45 10.41
C ARG A 95 -8.48 2.04 9.60
N ASP A 96 -8.12 0.76 9.56
CA ASP A 96 -6.92 0.29 8.89
C ASP A 96 -7.07 0.42 7.36
N GLY A 97 -8.27 0.14 6.83
CA GLY A 97 -8.62 0.46 5.43
C GLY A 97 -8.56 1.97 5.12
N LEU A 98 -8.94 2.85 6.05
CA LEU A 98 -8.80 4.30 5.85
C LEU A 98 -7.32 4.74 5.80
N ILE A 99 -6.44 4.08 6.56
CA ILE A 99 -5.00 4.33 6.56
C ILE A 99 -4.39 3.92 5.21
N ASP A 100 -4.80 2.77 4.67
CA ASP A 100 -4.41 2.30 3.33
C ASP A 100 -4.80 3.32 2.24
N LEU A 101 -6.03 3.85 2.30
CA LEU A 101 -6.50 4.86 1.36
C LEU A 101 -5.78 6.21 1.52
N ALA A 102 -5.46 6.60 2.76
CA ALA A 102 -4.66 7.80 3.01
C ALA A 102 -3.24 7.68 2.44
N GLY A 103 -2.62 6.50 2.55
CA GLY A 103 -1.35 6.17 1.91
C GLY A 103 -1.44 6.30 0.39
N THR A 104 -2.48 5.70 -0.20
CA THR A 104 -2.76 5.79 -1.65
C THR A 104 -2.89 7.25 -2.12
N ALA A 105 -3.68 8.06 -1.41
CA ALA A 105 -3.86 9.47 -1.73
C ALA A 105 -2.54 10.25 -1.66
N THR A 106 -1.68 9.94 -0.68
CA THR A 106 -0.35 10.52 -0.54
C THR A 106 0.57 10.17 -1.72
N GLY A 107 0.59 8.89 -2.12
CA GLY A 107 1.38 8.45 -3.28
C GLY A 107 0.90 9.08 -4.60
N LEU A 108 -0.42 9.19 -4.78
CA LEU A 108 -1.02 9.92 -5.91
C LEU A 108 -0.57 11.37 -5.94
N LEU A 109 -0.71 12.09 -4.81
CA LEU A 109 -0.33 13.50 -4.70
C LEU A 109 1.16 13.71 -5.00
N ALA A 110 2.03 12.87 -4.42
CA ALA A 110 3.47 12.93 -4.67
C ALA A 110 3.79 12.76 -6.16
N THR A 111 3.14 11.78 -6.81
CA THR A 111 3.31 11.52 -8.25
C THR A 111 2.82 12.69 -9.10
N PHE A 112 1.68 13.31 -8.72
CA PHE A 112 1.16 14.50 -9.40
C PHE A 112 2.11 15.70 -9.28
N VAL A 113 2.63 15.97 -8.08
CA VAL A 113 3.58 17.06 -7.84
C VAL A 113 4.86 16.83 -8.64
N TRP A 114 5.40 15.62 -8.61
CA TRP A 114 6.60 15.23 -9.36
C TRP A 114 6.41 15.35 -10.88
N ALA A 115 5.26 14.91 -11.41
CA ALA A 115 4.98 15.03 -12.83
C ALA A 115 4.92 16.50 -13.28
N ARG A 116 4.40 17.40 -12.44
CA ARG A 116 4.33 18.84 -12.75
C ARG A 116 5.69 19.52 -12.76
N THR A 117 6.58 19.20 -11.81
CA THR A 117 7.92 19.81 -11.76
C THR A 117 8.79 19.42 -12.96
N LEU A 118 8.59 18.24 -13.53
CA LEU A 118 9.28 17.81 -14.76
C LEU A 118 8.80 18.52 -16.03
N THR A 119 7.56 19.04 -16.04
CA THR A 119 6.98 19.73 -17.22
C THR A 119 7.21 21.24 -17.24
N SER A 120 7.76 21.80 -16.16
CA SER A 120 8.03 23.25 -16.03
C SER A 120 9.43 23.69 -16.45
N HIS A 121 10.22 22.78 -17.04
CA HIS A 121 11.55 23.02 -17.61
C HIS A 121 11.56 22.60 -19.09
#